data_AF-A0A1Y3A7X7-F1
#
_entry.id   AF-A0A1Y3A7X7-F1
#
_cell.length_a   1.000
_cell.length_b   1.000
_cell.length_c   1.000
_cell.angle_alpha   90.00
_cell.angle_beta   90.00
_cell.angle_gamma   90.00
#
_symmetry.space_group_name_H-M   'P 1'
#
loop_
_entity.id
_entity.type
_entity.pdbx_description
1 polymer ?
#
loop_
_entity_poly.entity_id
_entity_poly.type
_entity_poly.pdbx_seq_one_letter_code
_entity_poly.pdbx_strand_id
1 'polypeptide(L)'
;SAGEGGSAAGLDPVRVTVRVGDATLVAENRSVPANGTLTVTARVDGAALDPGEYDLTVTVGGATATRSIVVEEAHAATFAVSAIDAPDSVEYGGELSVAATVRNVGDRAGTQTVRIRYGAGASANRTVALDGGAERRVSVTFADVRRDGGAHPLVVTTANRTRERAVALSHPSPYGETTLGLYADDAAVDRNVSGVAAAATGYWERNDERYLGYPVAYERVSDESRADVVLRFDRVERCGVEGNDTRYFGCADLLVDEPRTPMTATVDPRVSDADMNATIIHELGHVQGLEHGEEPAGLMNATSTLATHRPLKIHLRADDGAVTGPVEDEVAAALDYFAGREDIVGSDRFAWEFVDSARDAHVQITYDERGEVCITDGGGSCTVDGEYYGQQDVRLEELDEEVVAWHVGWSFAPALLEEVPPELSRETDRREREAWPE
;
A
#
# COMPACT_ATOMS: atom_id res chain seq x y z
N SER A 1 90.04 -35.28 -68.22
CA SER A 1 90.35 -34.08 -67.41
C SER A 1 89.85 -32.86 -68.15
N ALA A 2 89.28 -31.89 -67.41
CA ALA A 2 88.53 -30.71 -67.86
C ALA A 2 87.12 -31.04 -68.40
N GLY A 3 85.99 -30.69 -67.77
CA GLY A 3 85.74 -29.73 -66.69
C GLY A 3 85.38 -28.36 -67.26
N GLU A 4 84.13 -28.18 -67.67
CA GLU A 4 83.53 -26.86 -67.91
C GLU A 4 82.09 -26.88 -67.38
N GLY A 5 81.93 -26.23 -66.22
CA GLY A 5 80.63 -26.01 -65.60
C GLY A 5 79.81 -25.05 -66.44
N GLY A 6 78.65 -25.52 -66.91
CA GLY A 6 77.56 -24.66 -67.30
C GLY A 6 77.08 -23.91 -66.07
N SER A 7 77.52 -22.67 -65.93
CA SER A 7 77.05 -21.71 -64.94
C SER A 7 75.53 -21.73 -64.91
N ALA A 8 74.94 -21.97 -63.74
CA ALA A 8 73.61 -21.47 -63.46
C ALA A 8 73.65 -19.97 -63.78
N ALA A 9 72.98 -19.54 -64.85
CA ALA A 9 72.77 -18.13 -65.11
C ALA A 9 72.04 -17.61 -63.88
N GLY A 10 72.78 -16.95 -62.99
CA GLY A 10 72.23 -16.37 -61.78
C GLY A 10 71.18 -15.39 -62.25
N LEU A 11 69.92 -15.70 -61.96
CA LEU A 11 68.83 -14.76 -62.19
C LEU A 11 69.17 -13.51 -61.39
N ASP A 12 69.49 -12.41 -62.07
CA ASP A 12 69.83 -11.15 -61.43
C ASP A 12 68.72 -10.80 -60.45
N PRO A 13 69.00 -10.75 -59.14
CA PRO A 13 67.96 -10.60 -58.17
C PRO A 13 67.40 -9.17 -58.27
N VAL A 14 66.08 -9.05 -58.40
CA VAL A 14 65.40 -7.76 -58.36
C VAL A 14 65.16 -7.37 -56.91
N ARG A 15 65.38 -6.09 -56.59
CA ARG A 15 65.02 -5.55 -55.29
C ARG A 15 63.49 -5.43 -55.21
N VAL A 16 62.90 -6.08 -54.22
CA VAL A 16 61.49 -5.95 -53.87
C VAL A 16 61.38 -5.15 -52.58
N THR A 17 60.62 -4.06 -52.62
CA THR A 17 60.28 -3.28 -51.42
C THR A 17 58.79 -3.13 -51.28
N VAL A 18 58.28 -3.38 -50.07
CA VAL A 18 56.90 -3.08 -49.69
C VAL A 18 56.93 -1.99 -48.63
N ARG A 19 56.24 -0.88 -48.87
CA ARG A 19 56.15 0.26 -47.95
C ARG A 19 54.69 0.59 -47.63
N VAL A 20 54.48 1.14 -46.44
CA VAL A 20 53.23 1.80 -46.03
C VAL A 20 53.57 3.22 -45.60
N GLY A 21 53.13 4.22 -46.38
CA GLY A 21 53.68 5.57 -46.28
C GLY A 21 55.21 5.56 -46.41
N ASP A 22 55.90 6.15 -45.44
CA ASP A 22 57.38 6.19 -45.38
C ASP A 22 58.00 4.92 -44.75
N ALA A 23 57.21 4.08 -44.08
CA ALA A 23 57.70 2.90 -43.38
C ALA A 23 57.96 1.75 -44.36
N THR A 24 59.15 1.15 -44.29
CA THR A 24 59.51 -0.02 -45.10
C THR A 24 59.21 -1.31 -44.34
N LEU A 25 58.26 -2.10 -44.83
CA LEU A 25 57.82 -3.36 -44.22
C LEU A 25 58.68 -4.55 -44.68
N VAL A 26 59.05 -4.53 -45.95
CA VAL A 26 59.87 -5.55 -46.60
C VAL A 26 60.87 -4.86 -47.51
N ALA A 27 62.14 -5.26 -47.45
CA ALA A 27 63.17 -4.87 -48.40
C ALA A 27 64.15 -6.02 -48.58
N GLU A 28 64.07 -6.69 -49.73
CA GLU A 28 64.86 -7.89 -50.00
C GLU A 28 65.14 -8.03 -51.49
N ASN A 29 66.15 -8.82 -51.82
CA ASN A 29 66.51 -9.12 -53.20
C ASN A 29 65.97 -10.52 -53.54
N ARG A 30 65.17 -10.63 -54.60
CA ARG A 30 64.50 -11.87 -55.01
C ARG A 30 64.76 -12.16 -56.47
N SER A 31 65.04 -13.40 -56.80
CA SER A 31 65.13 -13.89 -58.18
C SER A 31 63.79 -14.48 -58.59
N VAL A 32 63.25 -14.04 -59.73
CA VAL A 32 62.01 -14.56 -60.31
C VAL A 32 62.35 -15.19 -61.65
N PRO A 33 62.01 -16.47 -61.91
CA PRO A 33 62.20 -17.08 -63.22
C PRO A 33 61.43 -16.31 -64.30
N ALA A 34 61.91 -16.37 -65.55
CA ALA A 34 61.18 -15.78 -66.67
C ALA A 34 59.75 -16.35 -66.76
N ASN A 35 58.75 -15.47 -66.89
CA ASN A 35 57.32 -15.79 -66.84
C ASN A 35 56.83 -16.43 -65.52
N GLY A 36 57.63 -16.39 -64.47
CA GLY A 36 57.25 -16.84 -63.13
C GLY A 36 56.49 -15.79 -62.35
N THR A 37 55.82 -16.21 -61.28
CA THR A 37 55.17 -15.33 -60.32
C THR A 37 55.96 -15.32 -59.00
N LEU A 38 56.01 -14.16 -58.35
CA LEU A 38 56.58 -14.01 -57.02
C LEU A 38 55.50 -13.45 -56.10
N THR A 39 55.22 -14.16 -55.01
CA THR A 39 54.36 -13.68 -53.94
C THR A 39 55.23 -13.14 -52.82
N VAL A 40 55.02 -11.87 -52.46
CA VAL A 40 55.62 -11.24 -51.29
C VAL A 40 54.53 -10.96 -50.27
N THR A 41 54.76 -11.36 -49.02
CA THR A 41 53.84 -11.13 -47.92
C THR A 41 54.47 -10.13 -46.97
N ALA A 42 53.81 -8.99 -46.80
CA ALA A 42 54.16 -7.99 -45.78
C ALA A 42 53.06 -7.98 -44.71
N ARG A 43 53.45 -7.84 -43.45
CA ARG A 43 52.53 -7.60 -42.35
C ARG A 43 52.57 -6.12 -42.00
N VAL A 44 51.41 -5.48 -42.02
CA VAL A 44 51.21 -4.14 -41.50
C VAL A 44 50.64 -4.29 -40.10
N ASP A 45 51.28 -3.70 -39.10
CA ASP A 45 50.67 -3.53 -37.79
C ASP A 45 49.86 -2.23 -37.80
N GLY A 46 48.56 -2.34 -38.06
CA GLY A 46 47.67 -1.18 -38.13
C GLY A 46 47.57 -0.41 -36.81
N ALA A 47 47.85 -1.05 -35.67
CA ALA A 47 47.82 -0.38 -34.37
C ALA A 47 49.03 0.55 -34.14
N ALA A 48 50.07 0.43 -34.97
CA ALA A 48 51.26 1.27 -34.93
C ALA A 48 51.21 2.46 -35.90
N LEU A 49 50.14 2.58 -36.69
CA LEU A 49 49.91 3.70 -37.60
C LEU A 49 48.96 4.71 -36.95
N ASP A 50 49.25 6.00 -37.10
CA ASP A 50 48.31 7.05 -36.73
C ASP A 50 47.07 7.01 -37.65
N PRO A 51 45.91 7.56 -37.24
CA PRO A 51 44.77 7.68 -38.13
C PRO A 51 45.07 8.54 -39.36
N GLY A 52 44.68 8.07 -40.55
CA GLY A 52 44.92 8.77 -41.81
C GLY A 52 44.94 7.88 -43.04
N GLU A 53 45.13 8.50 -44.21
CA GLU A 53 45.34 7.78 -45.47
C GLU A 53 46.82 7.45 -45.66
N TYR A 54 47.11 6.19 -46.00
CA TYR A 54 48.45 5.70 -46.30
C TYR A 54 48.50 5.05 -47.67
N ASP A 55 49.55 5.34 -48.42
CA ASP A 55 49.83 4.63 -49.66
C ASP A 55 50.63 3.35 -49.38
N LEU A 56 50.03 2.21 -49.74
CA LEU A 56 50.70 0.92 -49.74
C LEU A 56 51.38 0.74 -51.09
N THR A 57 52.71 0.85 -51.08
CA THR A 57 53.52 0.87 -52.30
C THR A 57 54.37 -0.39 -52.41
N VAL A 58 54.24 -1.11 -53.52
CA VAL A 58 55.06 -2.27 -53.86
C VAL A 58 55.95 -1.91 -55.04
N THR A 59 57.26 -1.98 -54.85
CA THR A 59 58.25 -1.78 -55.91
C THR A 59 58.99 -3.08 -56.18
N VAL A 60 59.08 -3.47 -57.44
CA VAL A 60 59.82 -4.65 -57.92
C VAL A 60 60.77 -4.19 -59.03
N GLY A 61 62.06 -4.09 -58.73
CA GLY A 61 63.03 -3.50 -59.64
C GLY A 61 62.66 -2.04 -59.97
N GLY A 62 62.34 -1.77 -61.24
CA GLY A 62 61.88 -0.45 -61.71
C GLY A 62 60.36 -0.25 -61.74
N ALA A 63 59.57 -1.31 -61.51
CA ALA A 63 58.11 -1.22 -61.54
C ALA A 63 57.54 -0.90 -60.15
N THR A 64 56.51 -0.06 -60.08
CA THR A 64 55.83 0.30 -58.83
C THR A 64 54.32 0.21 -59.00
N ALA A 65 53.64 -0.28 -57.97
CA ALA A 65 52.18 -0.25 -57.84
C ALA A 65 51.82 0.31 -56.46
N THR A 66 50.78 1.13 -56.41
CA THR A 66 50.31 1.80 -55.18
C THR A 66 48.82 1.55 -54.97
N ARG A 67 48.44 1.36 -53.71
CA ARG A 67 47.05 1.29 -53.27
C ARG A 67 46.89 2.07 -51.98
N SER A 68 45.92 2.97 -51.91
CA SER A 68 45.63 3.70 -50.69
C SER A 68 44.84 2.82 -49.71
N ILE A 69 45.19 2.93 -48.43
CA ILE A 69 44.48 2.35 -47.30
C ILE A 69 44.16 3.47 -46.30
N VAL A 70 43.07 3.33 -45.56
CA VAL A 70 42.65 4.28 -44.53
C VAL A 70 42.80 3.59 -43.18
N VAL A 71 43.49 4.25 -42.25
CA VAL A 71 43.50 3.89 -40.83
C VAL A 71 42.52 4.83 -40.14
N GLU A 72 41.42 4.28 -39.62
CA GLU A 72 40.38 5.08 -38.95
C GLU A 72 40.81 5.45 -37.52
N GLU A 73 40.31 6.58 -37.02
CA GLU A 73 40.51 6.94 -35.61
C GLU A 73 39.64 6.04 -34.72
N ALA A 74 40.26 5.41 -33.71
CA ALA A 74 39.54 4.60 -32.74
C ALA A 74 38.50 5.43 -31.97
N HIS A 75 37.23 5.04 -32.07
CA HIS A 75 36.12 5.71 -31.40
C HIS A 75 36.25 5.60 -29.88
N ALA A 76 35.96 6.69 -29.18
CA ALA A 76 35.93 6.70 -27.71
C ALA A 76 34.89 5.71 -27.15
N ALA A 77 35.14 5.19 -25.96
CA ALA A 77 34.25 4.24 -25.30
C ALA A 77 32.83 4.80 -25.19
N THR A 78 31.87 4.12 -25.82
CA THR A 78 30.48 4.54 -25.88
C THR A 78 29.61 3.39 -25.41
N PHE A 79 28.93 3.53 -24.28
CA PHE A 79 28.19 2.42 -23.68
C PHE A 79 26.70 2.48 -23.99
N ALA A 80 26.17 1.38 -24.52
CA ALA A 80 24.77 1.19 -24.82
C ALA A 80 24.18 0.03 -24.00
N VAL A 81 22.91 0.16 -23.60
CA VAL A 81 22.14 -0.92 -22.97
C VAL A 81 21.44 -1.73 -24.06
N SER A 82 21.90 -2.96 -24.30
CA SER A 82 21.40 -3.83 -25.38
C SER A 82 20.23 -4.71 -24.96
N ALA A 83 20.10 -5.02 -23.67
CA ALA A 83 19.01 -5.83 -23.10
C ALA A 83 18.70 -5.40 -21.65
N ILE A 84 17.42 -5.48 -21.27
CA ILE A 84 16.96 -5.46 -19.88
C ILE A 84 16.13 -6.74 -19.70
N ASP A 85 16.46 -7.50 -18.68
CA ASP A 85 15.80 -8.74 -18.29
C ASP A 85 15.32 -8.60 -16.84
N ALA A 86 14.02 -8.72 -16.66
CA ALA A 86 13.31 -8.54 -15.40
C ALA A 86 11.94 -9.23 -15.54
N PRO A 87 11.29 -9.66 -14.45
CA PRO A 87 9.93 -10.17 -14.52
C PRO A 87 8.95 -9.11 -15.04
N ASP A 88 7.78 -9.54 -15.51
CA ASP A 88 6.71 -8.64 -15.95
C ASP A 88 5.97 -8.00 -14.78
N SER A 89 5.90 -8.71 -13.66
CA SER A 89 5.33 -8.23 -12.40
C SER A 89 6.18 -8.62 -11.18
N VAL A 90 6.00 -7.90 -10.08
CA VAL A 90 6.53 -8.23 -8.76
C VAL A 90 5.41 -7.99 -7.72
N GLU A 91 5.34 -8.82 -6.68
CA GLU A 91 4.40 -8.65 -5.57
C GLU A 91 4.87 -7.54 -4.61
N TYR A 92 3.93 -6.87 -3.96
CA TYR A 92 4.22 -5.92 -2.89
C TYR A 92 5.03 -6.56 -1.76
N GLY A 93 6.09 -5.89 -1.31
CA GLY A 93 7.07 -6.43 -0.36
C GLY A 93 7.96 -7.53 -0.95
N GLY A 94 7.77 -7.89 -2.21
CA GLY A 94 8.54 -8.91 -2.92
C GLY A 94 9.92 -8.42 -3.36
N GLU A 95 10.68 -9.34 -3.97
CA GLU A 95 12.02 -9.08 -4.50
C GLU A 95 11.98 -8.90 -6.03
N LEU A 96 12.47 -7.76 -6.53
CA LEU A 96 12.62 -7.49 -7.96
C LEU A 96 14.07 -7.71 -8.41
N SER A 97 14.32 -8.83 -9.10
CA SER A 97 15.60 -9.13 -9.74
C SER A 97 15.67 -8.55 -11.16
N VAL A 98 16.69 -7.72 -11.41
CA VAL A 98 16.92 -7.03 -12.69
C VAL A 98 18.32 -7.33 -13.20
N ALA A 99 18.42 -7.68 -14.47
CA ALA A 99 19.69 -7.78 -15.19
C ALA A 99 19.68 -6.90 -16.44
N ALA A 100 20.81 -6.22 -16.71
CA ALA A 100 21.01 -5.43 -17.91
C ALA A 100 22.27 -5.86 -18.64
N THR A 101 22.20 -5.99 -19.96
CA THR A 101 23.39 -6.20 -20.80
C THR A 101 23.87 -4.85 -21.30
N VAL A 102 25.13 -4.54 -20.99
CA VAL A 102 25.78 -3.27 -21.33
C VAL A 102 26.94 -3.57 -22.27
N ARG A 103 26.97 -2.90 -23.42
CA ARG A 103 28.00 -3.06 -24.46
C ARG A 103 28.73 -1.75 -24.68
N ASN A 104 30.05 -1.82 -24.77
CA ASN A 104 30.85 -0.73 -25.32
C ASN A 104 30.83 -0.83 -26.85
N VAL A 105 30.17 0.10 -27.52
CA VAL A 105 30.08 0.18 -28.99
C VAL A 105 31.19 1.02 -29.60
N GLY A 106 32.10 1.58 -28.80
CA GLY A 106 33.34 2.22 -29.27
C GLY A 106 34.50 1.22 -29.35
N ASP A 107 35.66 1.71 -29.81
CA ASP A 107 36.86 0.90 -30.03
C ASP A 107 37.83 0.92 -28.85
N ARG A 108 37.81 1.99 -28.06
CA ARG A 108 38.68 2.14 -26.88
C ARG A 108 38.04 1.53 -25.64
N ALA A 109 38.87 0.99 -24.76
CA ALA A 109 38.44 0.56 -23.43
C ALA A 109 37.93 1.76 -22.60
N GLY A 110 36.94 1.52 -21.75
CA GLY A 110 36.38 2.55 -20.88
C GLY A 110 35.78 1.97 -19.60
N THR A 111 35.48 2.85 -18.65
CA THR A 111 34.76 2.52 -17.42
C THR A 111 33.52 3.40 -17.32
N GLN A 112 32.41 2.82 -16.88
CA GLN A 112 31.17 3.57 -16.71
C GLN A 112 30.29 3.02 -15.58
N THR A 113 29.62 3.94 -14.88
CA THR A 113 28.55 3.61 -13.94
C THR A 113 27.21 3.50 -14.66
N VAL A 114 26.58 2.34 -14.51
CA VAL A 114 25.24 2.00 -14.97
C VAL A 114 24.29 2.22 -13.80
N ARG A 115 23.28 3.06 -13.99
CA ARG A 115 22.23 3.31 -13.00
C ARG A 115 20.98 2.53 -13.39
N ILE A 116 20.44 1.74 -12.45
CA ILE A 116 19.20 0.99 -12.61
C ILE A 116 18.19 1.58 -11.62
N ARG A 117 17.01 1.98 -12.09
CA ARG A 117 15.96 2.58 -11.28
C ARG A 117 14.62 1.91 -11.56
N TYR A 118 13.84 1.64 -10.53
CA TYR A 118 12.46 1.19 -10.62
C TYR A 118 11.52 2.21 -9.97
N GLY A 119 10.56 2.73 -10.74
CA GLY A 119 9.67 3.79 -10.29
C GLY A 119 10.42 5.04 -9.83
N ALA A 120 9.81 5.85 -8.96
CA ALA A 120 10.41 7.11 -8.51
C ALA A 120 11.50 6.96 -7.43
N GLY A 121 11.59 5.83 -6.71
CA GLY A 121 12.45 5.74 -5.52
C GLY A 121 13.51 4.64 -5.47
N ALA A 122 13.30 3.47 -6.06
CA ALA A 122 14.27 2.36 -5.94
C ALA A 122 15.39 2.55 -6.97
N SER A 123 16.64 2.67 -6.54
CA SER A 123 17.77 2.85 -7.47
C SER A 123 19.04 2.16 -6.98
N ALA A 124 19.84 1.69 -7.94
CA ALA A 124 21.11 1.05 -7.70
C ALA A 124 22.11 1.42 -8.80
N ASN A 125 23.38 1.43 -8.45
CA ASN A 125 24.47 1.71 -9.39
C ASN A 125 25.42 0.50 -9.49
N ARG A 126 25.93 0.23 -10.69
CA ARG A 126 26.97 -0.77 -10.96
C ARG A 126 28.00 -0.17 -11.91
N THR A 127 29.28 -0.27 -11.56
CA THR A 127 30.36 0.20 -12.43
C THR A 127 30.91 -0.97 -13.23
N VAL A 128 31.06 -0.79 -14.54
CA VAL A 128 31.65 -1.76 -15.47
C VAL A 128 32.85 -1.15 -16.19
N ALA A 129 33.89 -1.95 -16.39
CA ALA A 129 35.00 -1.64 -17.27
C ALA A 129 34.97 -2.62 -18.44
N LEU A 130 34.96 -2.10 -19.68
CA LEU A 130 34.84 -2.90 -20.89
C LEU A 130 35.84 -2.42 -21.94
N ASP A 131 36.48 -3.36 -22.60
CA ASP A 131 37.22 -3.12 -23.84
C ASP A 131 36.29 -2.68 -24.98
N GLY A 132 36.86 -2.20 -26.08
CA GLY A 132 36.08 -1.88 -27.28
C GLY A 132 35.32 -3.08 -27.81
N GLY A 133 34.06 -2.90 -28.18
CA GLY A 133 33.18 -3.97 -28.65
C GLY A 133 32.69 -4.97 -27.60
N ALA A 134 33.27 -5.01 -26.40
CA ALA A 134 32.93 -5.98 -25.36
C ALA A 134 31.59 -5.68 -24.68
N GLU A 135 30.97 -6.70 -24.09
CA GLU A 135 29.73 -6.58 -23.33
C GLU A 135 29.80 -7.29 -21.98
N ARG A 136 29.00 -6.79 -21.03
CA ARG A 136 28.89 -7.35 -19.68
C ARG A 136 27.44 -7.27 -19.20
N ARG A 137 27.01 -8.35 -18.56
CA ARG A 137 25.75 -8.38 -17.82
C ARG A 137 25.96 -7.87 -16.39
N VAL A 138 25.15 -6.91 -15.98
CA VAL A 138 25.07 -6.40 -14.61
C VAL A 138 23.74 -6.79 -14.00
N SER A 139 23.74 -7.18 -12.73
CA SER A 139 22.52 -7.55 -12.01
C SER A 139 22.37 -6.75 -10.72
N VAL A 140 21.12 -6.42 -10.40
CA VAL A 140 20.67 -5.77 -9.17
C VAL A 140 19.41 -6.46 -8.70
N THR A 141 19.29 -6.56 -7.39
CA THR A 141 18.09 -7.03 -6.71
C THR A 141 17.58 -5.89 -5.85
N PHE A 142 16.32 -5.50 -6.06
CA PHE A 142 15.60 -4.62 -5.15
C PHE A 142 14.77 -5.48 -4.22
N ALA A 143 15.23 -5.62 -2.97
CA ALA A 143 14.46 -6.31 -1.94
C ALA A 143 13.32 -5.41 -1.42
N ASP A 144 12.24 -6.03 -0.96
CA ASP A 144 11.14 -5.37 -0.24
C ASP A 144 10.50 -4.21 -1.03
N VAL A 145 10.02 -4.51 -2.24
CA VAL A 145 9.41 -3.51 -3.13
C VAL A 145 8.03 -3.11 -2.61
N ARG A 146 7.96 -1.99 -1.91
CA ARG A 146 6.71 -1.38 -1.42
C ARG A 146 6.42 -0.05 -2.12
N ARG A 147 5.43 -0.03 -3.01
CA ARG A 147 4.89 1.15 -3.73
C ARG A 147 3.43 0.89 -4.09
N ASP A 148 2.79 1.88 -4.69
CA ASP A 148 1.46 1.72 -5.29
C ASP A 148 1.54 0.72 -6.45
N GLY A 149 0.45 0.01 -6.67
CA GLY A 149 0.26 -0.99 -7.69
C GLY A 149 0.30 -0.42 -9.10
N GLY A 150 0.32 -1.31 -10.08
CA GLY A 150 0.32 -0.94 -11.49
C GLY A 150 1.71 -0.83 -12.11
N ALA A 151 1.77 -0.30 -13.32
CA ALA A 151 2.95 -0.35 -14.17
C ALA A 151 3.96 0.77 -13.85
N HIS A 152 5.16 0.38 -13.42
CA HIS A 152 6.24 1.32 -13.09
C HIS A 152 7.40 1.22 -14.08
N PRO A 153 8.08 2.34 -14.40
CA PRO A 153 9.22 2.33 -15.30
C PRO A 153 10.45 1.72 -14.62
N LEU A 154 11.00 0.67 -15.22
CA LEU A 154 12.34 0.13 -14.97
C LEU A 154 13.31 0.74 -15.97
N VAL A 155 14.15 1.66 -15.50
CA VAL A 155 15.04 2.48 -16.31
C VAL A 155 16.50 2.11 -16.05
N VAL A 156 17.23 1.78 -17.11
CA VAL A 156 18.69 1.57 -17.07
C VAL A 156 19.37 2.68 -17.85
N THR A 157 20.21 3.44 -17.17
CA THR A 157 20.88 4.64 -17.69
C THR A 157 22.39 4.45 -17.68
N THR A 158 23.01 4.71 -18.84
CA THR A 158 24.44 4.97 -18.98
C THR A 158 24.65 6.47 -19.21
N ALA A 159 25.91 6.94 -19.24
CA ALA A 159 26.19 8.34 -19.61
C ALA A 159 25.74 8.69 -21.04
N ASN A 160 25.58 7.70 -21.92
CA ASN A 160 25.32 7.91 -23.34
C ASN A 160 23.92 7.48 -23.78
N ARG A 161 23.30 6.54 -23.06
CA ARG A 161 22.03 5.94 -23.48
C ARG A 161 21.19 5.53 -22.28
N THR A 162 19.90 5.81 -22.39
CA THR A 162 18.87 5.28 -21.50
C THR A 162 18.05 4.24 -22.22
N ARG A 163 17.69 3.17 -21.52
CA ARG A 163 16.69 2.21 -21.97
C ARG A 163 15.73 1.92 -20.83
N GLU A 164 14.46 1.72 -21.14
CA GLU A 164 13.44 1.46 -20.15
C GLU A 164 12.43 0.40 -20.63
N ARG A 165 11.74 -0.20 -19.66
CA ARG A 165 10.54 -1.02 -19.85
C ARG A 165 9.63 -0.86 -18.64
N ALA A 166 8.36 -1.23 -18.76
CA ALA A 166 7.46 -1.30 -17.61
C ALA A 166 7.62 -2.63 -16.86
N VAL A 167 7.49 -2.59 -15.54
CA VAL A 167 7.31 -3.75 -14.66
C VAL A 167 6.15 -3.43 -13.71
N ALA A 168 5.13 -4.28 -13.69
CA ALA A 168 3.96 -4.10 -12.85
C ALA A 168 4.25 -4.45 -11.38
N LEU A 169 3.63 -3.73 -10.46
CA LEU A 169 3.54 -4.12 -9.05
C LEU A 169 2.13 -4.63 -8.78
N SER A 170 2.03 -5.85 -8.28
CA SER A 170 0.80 -6.43 -7.75
C SER A 170 0.69 -6.03 -6.29
N HIS A 171 -0.35 -5.28 -5.95
CA HIS A 171 -0.56 -4.72 -4.62
C HIS A 171 -1.71 -5.48 -3.91
N PRO A 172 -1.58 -5.82 -2.61
CA PRO A 172 -2.61 -6.60 -1.91
C PRO A 172 -3.88 -5.79 -1.62
N SER A 173 -3.76 -4.47 -1.40
CA SER A 173 -4.92 -3.57 -1.34
C SER A 173 -5.60 -3.48 -2.72
N PRO A 174 -6.93 -3.68 -2.81
CA PRO A 174 -7.70 -3.52 -4.05
C PRO A 174 -7.68 -2.10 -4.61
N TYR A 175 -7.34 -1.10 -3.81
CA TYR A 175 -7.12 0.28 -4.24
C TYR A 175 -5.81 0.46 -5.02
N GLY A 176 -4.93 -0.54 -4.99
CA GLY A 176 -3.59 -0.42 -5.52
C GLY A 176 -2.65 0.36 -4.59
N GLU A 177 -3.11 0.94 -3.50
CA GLU A 177 -2.27 1.68 -2.56
C GLU A 177 -2.72 1.46 -1.11
N THR A 178 -1.87 1.90 -0.17
CA THR A 178 -2.16 1.78 1.28
C THR A 178 -2.57 3.10 1.90
N THR A 179 -2.37 4.25 1.25
CA THR A 179 -2.77 5.56 1.79
C THR A 179 -3.93 6.09 0.96
N LEU A 180 -5.13 6.08 1.54
CA LEU A 180 -6.36 6.47 0.86
C LEU A 180 -6.72 7.92 1.21
N GLY A 181 -7.02 8.71 0.19
CA GLY A 181 -7.60 10.04 0.34
C GLY A 181 -9.03 9.96 0.89
N LEU A 182 -9.26 10.49 2.09
CA LEU A 182 -10.58 10.57 2.71
C LEU A 182 -11.13 11.99 2.62
N TYR A 183 -12.21 12.18 1.86
CA TYR A 183 -13.00 13.41 1.90
C TYR A 183 -14.17 13.22 2.85
N ALA A 184 -14.28 14.10 3.86
CA ALA A 184 -15.42 14.11 4.77
C ALA A 184 -16.36 15.26 4.40
N ASP A 185 -17.55 14.93 3.90
CA ASP A 185 -18.61 15.87 3.56
C ASP A 185 -19.49 16.15 4.79
N ASP A 186 -18.93 16.90 5.74
CA ASP A 186 -19.54 17.23 7.03
C ASP A 186 -20.38 18.51 7.02
N ALA A 187 -20.64 19.09 5.84
CA ALA A 187 -21.34 20.36 5.70
C ALA A 187 -22.79 20.34 6.23
N ALA A 188 -23.43 19.16 6.24
CA ALA A 188 -24.78 18.95 6.76
C ALA A 188 -24.82 18.67 8.27
N VAL A 189 -23.66 18.60 8.94
CA VAL A 189 -23.57 18.27 10.36
C VAL A 189 -23.49 19.56 11.19
N ASP A 190 -24.43 19.73 12.12
CA ASP A 190 -24.51 20.91 12.98
C ASP A 190 -23.40 20.99 14.07
N ARG A 191 -22.45 20.04 14.06
CA ARG A 191 -21.38 19.91 15.06
C ARG A 191 -20.08 19.44 14.43
N ASN A 192 -18.95 19.74 15.07
CA ASN A 192 -17.65 19.26 14.59
C ASN A 192 -17.52 17.74 14.83
N VAL A 193 -17.37 16.98 13.74
CA VAL A 193 -17.20 15.53 13.72
C VAL A 193 -15.80 15.08 13.29
N SER A 194 -14.86 16.01 13.11
CA SER A 194 -13.50 15.68 12.66
C SER A 194 -12.77 14.71 13.59
N GLY A 195 -13.00 14.84 14.90
CA GLY A 195 -12.44 13.94 15.91
C GLY A 195 -13.03 12.52 15.83
N VAL A 196 -14.33 12.42 15.55
CA VAL A 196 -15.03 11.14 15.39
C VAL A 196 -14.53 10.39 14.16
N ALA A 197 -14.45 11.08 13.02
CA ALA A 197 -13.92 10.51 11.79
C ALA A 197 -12.45 10.04 11.95
N ALA A 198 -11.60 10.84 12.61
CA ALA A 198 -10.21 10.47 12.87
C ALA A 198 -10.07 9.28 13.85
N ALA A 199 -10.95 9.17 14.85
CA ALA A 199 -10.96 8.02 15.74
C ALA A 199 -11.32 6.73 14.99
N ALA A 200 -12.30 6.80 14.09
CA ALA A 200 -12.75 5.68 13.27
C ALA A 200 -11.72 5.24 12.22
N THR A 201 -11.12 6.17 11.47
CA THR A 201 -10.03 5.82 10.54
C THR A 201 -8.82 5.25 11.27
N GLY A 202 -8.50 5.83 12.44
CA GLY A 202 -7.45 5.34 13.30
C GLY A 202 -7.69 3.91 13.82
N TYR A 203 -8.95 3.46 13.94
CA TYR A 203 -9.25 2.06 14.26
C TYR A 203 -8.73 1.14 13.16
N TRP A 204 -9.03 1.43 11.89
CA TRP A 204 -8.56 0.64 10.77
C TRP A 204 -7.03 0.69 10.66
N GLU A 205 -6.42 1.87 10.74
CA GLU A 205 -4.95 2.04 10.74
C GLU A 205 -4.19 1.23 11.80
N ARG A 206 -4.86 0.84 12.90
CA ARG A 206 -4.25 0.03 13.97
C ARG A 206 -4.53 -1.46 13.84
N ASN A 207 -5.54 -1.85 13.06
CA ASN A 207 -6.04 -3.24 13.00
C ASN A 207 -6.13 -3.80 11.56
N ASP A 208 -5.72 -3.03 10.58
CA ASP A 208 -5.76 -3.29 9.14
C ASP A 208 -5.19 -4.65 8.74
N GLU A 209 -3.92 -4.93 9.02
CA GLU A 209 -3.27 -6.19 8.64
C GLU A 209 -3.97 -7.40 9.27
N ARG A 210 -4.59 -7.23 10.45
CA ARG A 210 -5.31 -8.30 11.13
C ARG A 210 -6.63 -8.64 10.44
N TYR A 211 -7.39 -7.64 10.01
CA TYR A 211 -8.75 -7.83 9.50
C TYR A 211 -8.84 -7.77 7.97
N LEU A 212 -8.02 -6.95 7.33
CA LEU A 212 -8.00 -6.73 5.88
C LEU A 212 -6.89 -7.53 5.17
N GLY A 213 -5.84 -7.93 5.91
CA GLY A 213 -4.68 -8.63 5.34
C GLY A 213 -3.68 -7.71 4.61
N TYR A 214 -3.88 -6.39 4.67
CA TYR A 214 -2.98 -5.37 4.16
C TYR A 214 -3.05 -4.10 5.02
N PRO A 215 -1.99 -3.28 5.07
CA PRO A 215 -2.03 -2.03 5.81
C PRO A 215 -2.86 -0.97 5.07
N VAL A 216 -3.58 -0.13 5.81
CA VAL A 216 -4.32 1.02 5.29
C VAL A 216 -4.12 2.25 6.18
N ALA A 217 -3.95 3.40 5.56
CA ALA A 217 -3.88 4.72 6.16
C ALA A 217 -4.85 5.66 5.45
N TYR A 218 -5.40 6.63 6.18
CA TYR A 218 -6.31 7.62 5.62
C TYR A 218 -5.69 9.01 5.70
N GLU A 219 -5.55 9.66 4.54
CA GLU A 219 -5.14 11.06 4.46
C GLU A 219 -6.36 11.94 4.19
N ARG A 220 -6.66 12.88 5.10
CA ARG A 220 -7.78 13.80 4.88
C ARG A 220 -7.49 14.71 3.69
N VAL A 221 -8.38 14.68 2.70
CA VAL A 221 -8.34 15.58 1.54
C VAL A 221 -9.44 16.63 1.65
N SER A 222 -9.19 17.81 1.10
CA SER A 222 -10.11 18.95 1.11
C SER A 222 -11.00 19.03 -0.13
N ASP A 223 -10.77 18.17 -1.11
CA ASP A 223 -11.43 18.17 -2.41
C ASP A 223 -11.85 16.75 -2.74
N GLU A 224 -13.13 16.54 -2.96
CA GLU A 224 -13.73 15.24 -3.28
C GLU A 224 -13.09 14.59 -4.52
N SER A 225 -12.62 15.38 -5.48
CA SER A 225 -11.95 14.86 -6.70
C SER A 225 -10.61 14.18 -6.44
N ARG A 226 -10.05 14.33 -5.24
CA ARG A 226 -8.82 13.66 -4.79
C ARG A 226 -9.10 12.55 -3.77
N ALA A 227 -10.37 12.20 -3.56
CA ALA A 227 -10.76 11.21 -2.59
C ALA A 227 -10.81 9.82 -3.22
N ASP A 228 -10.32 8.84 -2.48
CA ASP A 228 -10.56 7.42 -2.74
C ASP A 228 -11.82 6.96 -2.01
N VAL A 229 -12.09 7.57 -0.85
CA VAL A 229 -13.27 7.34 -0.02
C VAL A 229 -13.93 8.69 0.32
N VAL A 230 -15.24 8.75 0.15
CA VAL A 230 -16.09 9.86 0.61
C VAL A 230 -16.88 9.40 1.82
N LEU A 231 -16.64 10.04 2.96
CA LEU A 231 -17.48 9.93 4.15
C LEU A 231 -18.53 11.03 4.11
N ARG A 232 -19.78 10.66 3.87
CA ARG A 232 -20.93 11.55 3.73
C ARG A 232 -21.78 11.52 4.99
N PHE A 233 -22.31 12.67 5.37
CA PHE A 233 -23.26 12.77 6.47
C PHE A 233 -24.63 13.17 5.95
N ASP A 234 -25.54 12.20 5.81
CA ASP A 234 -26.89 12.40 5.31
C ASP A 234 -27.85 11.35 5.92
N ARG A 235 -29.15 11.63 5.89
CA ARG A 235 -30.17 10.71 6.41
C ARG A 235 -30.17 9.42 5.61
N VAL A 236 -30.01 8.29 6.31
CA VAL A 236 -30.07 6.96 5.70
C VAL A 236 -31.47 6.39 5.85
N GLU A 237 -32.25 6.42 4.77
CA GLU A 237 -33.62 5.87 4.77
C GLU A 237 -33.67 4.40 4.35
N ARG A 238 -32.69 3.95 3.56
CA ARG A 238 -32.57 2.56 3.08
C ARG A 238 -31.10 2.24 2.83
N CYS A 239 -30.72 1.01 3.15
CA CYS A 239 -29.44 0.43 2.76
C CYS A 239 -29.65 -1.02 2.30
N GLY A 240 -29.10 -1.38 1.14
CA GLY A 240 -29.25 -2.72 0.58
C GLY A 240 -30.70 -3.09 0.21
N VAL A 241 -31.08 -4.35 0.47
CA VAL A 241 -32.38 -4.94 0.07
C VAL A 241 -33.40 -5.00 1.20
N GLU A 242 -33.10 -4.41 2.35
CA GLU A 242 -33.96 -4.49 3.53
C GLU A 242 -35.16 -3.52 3.46
N GLY A 243 -36.25 -3.89 4.15
CA GLY A 243 -37.54 -3.22 4.09
C GLY A 243 -37.64 -1.93 4.90
N ASN A 244 -38.73 -1.18 4.70
CA ASN A 244 -38.95 0.16 5.26
C ASN A 244 -39.07 0.26 6.81
N ASP A 245 -39.05 -0.86 7.54
CA ASP A 245 -39.30 -0.89 8.99
C ASP A 245 -38.00 -0.96 9.84
N THR A 246 -36.83 -0.94 9.21
CA THR A 246 -35.51 -1.00 9.90
C THR A 246 -34.94 0.40 10.15
N ARG A 247 -34.34 0.62 11.33
CA ARG A 247 -33.60 1.83 11.67
C ARG A 247 -32.17 1.71 11.13
N TYR A 248 -31.77 2.59 10.22
CA TYR A 248 -30.41 2.62 9.66
C TYR A 248 -29.57 3.74 10.28
N PHE A 249 -28.34 3.44 10.68
CA PHE A 249 -27.35 4.44 11.10
C PHE A 249 -26.37 4.81 9.99
N GLY A 250 -26.09 3.89 9.08
CA GLY A 250 -25.15 4.08 7.98
C GLY A 250 -25.50 3.24 6.75
N CYS A 251 -24.77 3.52 5.66
CA CYS A 251 -24.76 2.71 4.46
C CYS A 251 -23.50 2.98 3.64
N ALA A 252 -22.87 1.93 3.13
CA ALA A 252 -21.67 2.04 2.32
C ALA A 252 -21.74 1.24 1.02
N ASP A 253 -20.92 1.66 0.07
CA ASP A 253 -20.52 0.81 -1.03
C ASP A 253 -19.71 -0.37 -0.50
N LEU A 254 -20.07 -1.59 -0.93
CA LEU A 254 -19.28 -2.79 -0.68
C LEU A 254 -18.19 -2.93 -1.77
N LEU A 255 -16.94 -3.04 -1.35
CA LEU A 255 -15.83 -3.43 -2.21
C LEU A 255 -15.88 -4.95 -2.44
N VAL A 256 -15.87 -5.38 -3.70
CA VAL A 256 -15.93 -6.82 -4.06
C VAL A 256 -14.68 -7.22 -4.83
N ASP A 257 -14.50 -6.65 -6.03
CA ASP A 257 -13.34 -6.92 -6.89
C ASP A 257 -12.41 -5.70 -6.98
N GLU A 258 -12.94 -4.58 -7.48
CA GLU A 258 -12.23 -3.31 -7.65
C GLU A 258 -13.07 -2.16 -7.06
N PRO A 259 -12.44 -1.14 -6.45
CA PRO A 259 -13.16 -0.01 -5.88
C PRO A 259 -13.79 0.84 -6.98
N ARG A 260 -15.02 1.30 -6.71
CA ARG A 260 -15.70 2.32 -7.52
C ARG A 260 -15.31 3.70 -7.00
N THR A 261 -14.12 4.17 -7.35
CA THR A 261 -13.52 5.37 -6.78
C THR A 261 -14.23 6.67 -7.20
N PRO A 262 -14.66 7.54 -6.26
CA PRO A 262 -14.58 7.35 -4.81
C PRO A 262 -15.66 6.39 -4.29
N MET A 263 -15.25 5.47 -3.41
CA MET A 263 -16.18 4.65 -2.63
C MET A 263 -16.91 5.55 -1.63
N THR A 264 -18.22 5.34 -1.41
CA THR A 264 -19.00 6.15 -0.47
C THR A 264 -19.34 5.37 0.79
N ALA A 265 -19.12 5.98 1.95
CA ALA A 265 -19.72 5.61 3.24
C ALA A 265 -20.62 6.76 3.71
N THR A 266 -21.89 6.49 3.99
CA THR A 266 -22.88 7.49 4.46
C THR A 266 -23.26 7.18 5.89
N VAL A 267 -23.32 8.20 6.75
CA VAL A 267 -23.69 8.08 8.17
C VAL A 267 -24.77 9.10 8.52
N ASP A 268 -25.81 8.69 9.25
CA ASP A 268 -26.87 9.60 9.67
C ASP A 268 -26.32 10.63 10.68
N PRO A 269 -26.39 11.94 10.39
CA PRO A 269 -25.78 12.95 11.25
C PRO A 269 -26.47 13.11 12.61
N ARG A 270 -27.65 12.52 12.81
CA ARG A 270 -28.45 12.69 14.03
C ARG A 270 -28.12 11.71 15.14
N VAL A 271 -27.27 10.70 14.87
CA VAL A 271 -26.79 9.75 15.89
C VAL A 271 -25.79 10.40 16.85
N SER A 272 -25.54 9.79 18.00
CA SER A 272 -24.52 10.23 18.96
C SER A 272 -23.10 10.15 18.35
N ASP A 273 -22.09 10.81 18.92
CA ASP A 273 -20.70 10.64 18.45
C ASP A 273 -20.17 9.22 18.74
N ALA A 274 -20.70 8.54 19.75
CA ALA A 274 -20.38 7.15 20.05
C ALA A 274 -20.87 6.20 18.95
N ASP A 275 -22.16 6.32 18.59
CA ASP A 275 -22.77 5.54 17.50
C ASP A 275 -22.21 5.95 16.14
N MET A 276 -21.93 7.24 15.93
CA MET A 276 -21.29 7.73 14.70
C MET A 276 -19.91 7.11 14.53
N ASN A 277 -19.09 7.05 15.60
CA ASN A 277 -17.79 6.39 15.53
C ASN A 277 -17.92 4.90 15.15
N ALA A 278 -18.81 4.17 15.82
CA ALA A 278 -19.05 2.75 15.54
C ALA A 278 -19.55 2.53 14.10
N THR A 279 -20.46 3.39 13.64
CA THR A 279 -21.03 3.35 12.29
C THR A 279 -19.97 3.66 11.24
N ILE A 280 -19.15 4.71 11.42
CA ILE A 280 -18.05 5.00 10.48
C ILE A 280 -17.09 3.81 10.40
N ILE A 281 -16.75 3.18 11.53
CA ILE A 281 -15.88 1.99 11.52
C ILE A 281 -16.52 0.86 10.70
N HIS A 282 -17.81 0.57 10.92
CA HIS A 282 -18.57 -0.44 10.18
C HIS A 282 -18.62 -0.15 8.67
N GLU A 283 -19.05 1.06 8.31
CA GLU A 283 -19.19 1.47 6.91
C GLU A 283 -17.84 1.47 6.19
N LEU A 284 -16.76 1.85 6.88
CA LEU A 284 -15.41 1.73 6.34
C LEU A 284 -14.96 0.26 6.22
N GLY A 285 -15.53 -0.69 6.96
CA GLY A 285 -15.31 -2.11 6.73
C GLY A 285 -15.82 -2.55 5.36
N HIS A 286 -17.03 -2.13 4.97
CA HIS A 286 -17.61 -2.42 3.65
C HIS A 286 -16.77 -1.81 2.52
N VAL A 287 -16.29 -0.56 2.66
CA VAL A 287 -15.43 0.02 1.62
C VAL A 287 -14.08 -0.68 1.51
N GLN A 288 -13.67 -1.46 2.53
CA GLN A 288 -12.47 -2.32 2.50
C GLN A 288 -12.77 -3.77 2.12
N GLY A 289 -14.04 -4.10 1.90
CA GLY A 289 -14.51 -5.38 1.35
C GLY A 289 -14.96 -6.40 2.37
N LEU A 290 -15.19 -5.96 3.61
CA LEU A 290 -15.77 -6.82 4.64
C LEU A 290 -17.29 -6.86 4.54
N GLU A 291 -17.87 -8.05 4.60
CA GLU A 291 -19.31 -8.28 4.68
C GLU A 291 -19.80 -8.35 6.13
N HIS A 292 -21.13 -8.39 6.30
CA HIS A 292 -21.70 -8.52 7.62
C HIS A 292 -21.33 -9.85 8.30
N GLY A 293 -20.95 -9.76 9.59
CA GLY A 293 -20.57 -10.91 10.42
C GLY A 293 -19.11 -11.35 10.27
N GLU A 294 -18.35 -10.74 9.36
CA GLU A 294 -16.90 -10.94 9.30
C GLU A 294 -16.17 -10.27 10.47
N GLU A 295 -14.95 -10.70 10.76
CA GLU A 295 -14.15 -10.07 11.82
C GLU A 295 -13.77 -8.63 11.45
N PRO A 296 -13.93 -7.63 12.33
CA PRO A 296 -14.37 -7.71 13.73
C PRO A 296 -15.88 -7.93 13.90
N ALA A 297 -16.31 -9.12 14.34
CA ALA A 297 -17.69 -9.59 14.20
C ALA A 297 -18.73 -8.74 14.94
N GLY A 298 -18.37 -8.14 16.07
CA GLY A 298 -19.25 -7.21 16.78
C GLY A 298 -19.50 -5.92 16.00
N LEU A 299 -18.46 -5.36 15.39
CA LEU A 299 -18.54 -4.11 14.63
C LEU A 299 -19.13 -4.32 13.24
N MET A 300 -18.80 -5.43 12.57
CA MET A 300 -19.35 -5.77 11.26
C MET A 300 -20.68 -6.52 11.33
N ASN A 301 -21.32 -6.64 12.50
CA ASN A 301 -22.63 -7.26 12.57
C ASN A 301 -23.67 -6.41 11.81
N ALA A 302 -24.61 -7.05 11.10
CA ALA A 302 -25.69 -6.36 10.41
C ALA A 302 -26.61 -5.59 11.38
N THR A 303 -26.64 -6.00 12.66
CA THR A 303 -27.42 -5.37 13.71
C THR A 303 -26.50 -4.89 14.82
N SER A 304 -26.52 -3.58 15.11
CA SER A 304 -25.88 -3.02 16.30
C SER A 304 -26.73 -3.32 17.53
N THR A 305 -26.12 -3.85 18.59
CA THR A 305 -26.76 -4.10 19.89
C THR A 305 -25.91 -3.53 21.02
N LEU A 306 -26.44 -3.43 22.24
CA LEU A 306 -25.67 -2.93 23.39
C LEU A 306 -24.35 -3.70 23.60
N ALA A 307 -24.35 -5.00 23.30
CA ALA A 307 -23.19 -5.86 23.47
C ALA A 307 -22.13 -5.73 22.35
N THR A 308 -22.50 -5.22 21.17
CA THR A 308 -21.54 -5.02 20.06
C THR A 308 -20.63 -3.82 20.30
N HIS A 309 -21.04 -2.87 21.15
CA HIS A 309 -20.22 -1.73 21.57
C HIS A 309 -19.19 -2.16 22.64
N ARG A 310 -17.90 -1.90 22.39
CA ARG A 310 -16.82 -2.29 23.30
C ARG A 310 -15.78 -1.18 23.50
N PRO A 311 -15.81 -0.43 24.63
CA PRO A 311 -16.82 -0.50 25.69
C PRO A 311 -18.17 0.13 25.29
N LEU A 312 -19.24 -0.28 25.95
CA LEU A 312 -20.51 0.43 25.95
C LEU A 312 -20.38 1.72 26.78
N LYS A 313 -20.34 2.86 26.10
CA LYS A 313 -20.33 4.19 26.71
C LYS A 313 -21.70 4.60 27.24
N ILE A 314 -21.73 5.01 28.50
CA ILE A 314 -22.95 5.36 29.24
C ILE A 314 -22.85 6.79 29.77
N HIS A 315 -23.85 7.61 29.51
CA HIS A 315 -23.98 8.92 30.14
C HIS A 315 -25.02 8.81 31.26
N LEU A 316 -24.55 8.94 32.50
CA LEU A 316 -25.40 8.95 33.68
C LEU A 316 -25.65 10.40 34.12
N ARG A 317 -26.90 10.78 34.30
CA ARG A 317 -27.28 12.13 34.72
C ARG A 317 -28.47 12.12 35.69
N ALA A 318 -28.62 13.21 36.44
CA ALA A 318 -29.84 13.52 37.17
C ALA A 318 -30.63 14.63 36.46
N ASP A 319 -31.92 14.75 36.76
CA ASP A 319 -32.77 15.78 36.16
C ASP A 319 -32.36 17.23 36.51
N ASP A 320 -31.62 17.45 37.59
CA ASP A 320 -31.08 18.76 37.99
C ASP A 320 -29.55 18.91 37.83
N GLY A 321 -28.88 17.92 37.23
CA GLY A 321 -27.44 17.96 36.96
C GLY A 321 -26.74 16.62 37.11
N ALA A 322 -25.69 16.58 37.94
CA ALA A 322 -24.94 15.37 38.20
C ALA A 322 -25.65 14.51 39.26
N VAL A 323 -25.63 13.20 39.05
CA VAL A 323 -26.06 12.20 40.04
C VAL A 323 -25.17 12.23 41.29
N THR A 324 -25.72 11.72 42.40
CA THR A 324 -24.98 11.47 43.63
C THR A 324 -24.07 10.26 43.48
N GLY A 325 -22.98 10.22 44.26
CA GLY A 325 -22.05 9.07 44.27
C GLY A 325 -22.72 7.72 44.56
N PRO A 326 -23.65 7.61 45.54
CA PRO A 326 -24.38 6.36 45.78
C PRO A 326 -25.15 5.84 44.56
N VAL A 327 -25.87 6.70 43.84
CA VAL A 327 -26.60 6.29 42.62
C VAL A 327 -25.63 5.86 41.52
N GLU A 328 -24.51 6.55 41.36
CA GLU A 328 -23.45 6.17 40.41
C GLU A 328 -22.86 4.79 40.75
N ASP A 329 -22.60 4.52 42.03
CA ASP A 329 -22.09 3.24 42.53
C ASP A 329 -23.08 2.08 42.24
N GLU A 330 -24.39 2.31 42.43
CA GLU A 330 -25.45 1.33 42.15
C GLU A 330 -25.58 1.02 40.66
N VAL A 331 -25.53 2.05 39.80
CA VAL A 331 -25.50 1.87 38.34
C VAL A 331 -24.26 1.10 37.92
N ALA A 332 -23.10 1.42 38.49
CA ALA A 332 -21.85 0.72 38.21
C ALA A 332 -21.92 -0.75 38.62
N ALA A 333 -22.42 -1.06 39.82
CA ALA A 333 -22.61 -2.42 40.31
C ALA A 333 -23.47 -3.25 39.34
N ALA A 334 -24.57 -2.67 38.83
CA ALA A 334 -25.43 -3.33 37.86
C ALA A 334 -24.73 -3.67 36.53
N LEU A 335 -23.88 -2.76 36.05
CA LEU A 335 -23.16 -2.95 34.80
C LEU A 335 -21.97 -3.92 34.96
N ASP A 336 -21.33 -3.91 36.12
CA ASP A 336 -20.29 -4.85 36.51
C ASP A 336 -20.81 -6.28 36.63
N TYR A 337 -22.07 -6.47 37.06
CA TYR A 337 -22.74 -7.76 36.99
C TYR A 337 -22.72 -8.35 35.57
N PHE A 338 -23.04 -7.54 34.54
CA PHE A 338 -22.98 -7.99 33.15
C PHE A 338 -21.54 -8.15 32.64
N ALA A 339 -20.62 -7.28 33.07
CA ALA A 339 -19.21 -7.38 32.68
C ALA A 339 -18.54 -8.65 33.23
N GLY A 340 -19.02 -9.17 34.36
CA GLY A 340 -18.56 -10.41 34.97
C GLY A 340 -19.13 -11.69 34.35
N ARG A 341 -20.08 -11.59 33.39
CA ARG A 341 -20.74 -12.74 32.78
C ARG A 341 -20.08 -13.20 31.48
N GLU A 342 -20.14 -14.52 31.24
CA GLU A 342 -19.56 -15.16 30.06
C GLU A 342 -20.59 -15.44 28.95
N ASP A 343 -21.87 -15.20 29.21
CA ASP A 343 -23.01 -15.54 28.35
C ASP A 343 -23.79 -14.31 27.87
N ILE A 344 -23.08 -13.20 27.68
CA ILE A 344 -23.63 -12.00 27.04
C ILE A 344 -23.85 -12.26 25.55
N VAL A 345 -25.07 -12.03 25.08
CA VAL A 345 -25.45 -12.23 23.67
C VAL A 345 -24.72 -11.24 22.78
N GLY A 346 -24.06 -11.74 21.74
CA GLY A 346 -23.33 -10.91 20.78
C GLY A 346 -21.99 -10.36 21.30
N SER A 347 -21.51 -10.82 22.47
CA SER A 347 -20.22 -10.42 23.00
C SER A 347 -19.51 -11.46 23.85
N ASP A 348 -18.28 -11.83 23.47
CA ASP A 348 -17.40 -12.67 24.30
C ASP A 348 -16.92 -12.00 25.59
N ARG A 349 -16.98 -10.66 25.67
CA ARG A 349 -16.56 -9.86 26.85
C ARG A 349 -17.27 -8.50 26.81
N PHE A 350 -18.32 -8.35 27.60
CA PHE A 350 -18.96 -7.07 27.81
C PHE A 350 -18.05 -6.16 28.64
N ALA A 351 -17.97 -4.90 28.24
CA ALA A 351 -17.23 -3.86 28.92
C ALA A 351 -17.99 -2.56 28.77
N TRP A 352 -17.90 -1.68 29.75
CA TRP A 352 -18.63 -0.44 29.79
C TRP A 352 -17.76 0.68 30.38
N GLU A 353 -18.11 1.92 30.09
CA GLU A 353 -17.48 3.10 30.70
C GLU A 353 -18.47 4.26 30.82
N PHE A 354 -18.32 5.08 31.86
CA PHE A 354 -19.04 6.35 31.93
C PHE A 354 -18.40 7.41 31.04
N VAL A 355 -19.25 8.29 30.49
CA VAL A 355 -18.86 9.47 29.71
C VAL A 355 -19.66 10.69 30.16
N ASP A 356 -19.11 11.88 29.90
CA ASP A 356 -19.62 13.14 30.45
C ASP A 356 -20.82 13.73 29.70
N SER A 357 -21.24 13.13 28.58
CA SER A 357 -22.33 13.68 27.78
C SER A 357 -23.13 12.64 27.01
N ALA A 358 -24.40 12.94 26.78
CA ALA A 358 -25.28 12.18 25.90
C ALA A 358 -24.70 12.03 24.49
N ARG A 359 -23.93 13.04 24.05
CA ARG A 359 -23.28 13.01 22.75
C ARG A 359 -22.23 11.91 22.65
N ASP A 360 -21.50 11.66 23.73
CA ASP A 360 -20.40 10.70 23.76
C ASP A 360 -20.84 9.28 24.18
N ALA A 361 -22.14 9.07 24.42
CA ALA A 361 -22.69 7.83 24.93
C ALA A 361 -23.52 7.05 23.89
N HIS A 362 -23.50 5.72 23.98
CA HIS A 362 -24.46 4.89 23.25
C HIS A 362 -25.81 4.80 23.98
N VAL A 363 -25.78 4.87 25.32
CA VAL A 363 -26.98 4.81 26.17
C VAL A 363 -26.92 5.91 27.22
N GLN A 364 -28.06 6.55 27.46
CA GLN A 364 -28.24 7.43 28.61
C GLN A 364 -28.95 6.67 29.74
N ILE A 365 -28.59 7.02 30.96
CA ILE A 365 -29.36 6.65 32.15
C ILE A 365 -29.68 7.95 32.84
N THR A 366 -30.96 8.24 33.03
CA THR A 366 -31.37 9.43 33.78
C THR A 366 -32.08 9.05 35.07
N TYR A 367 -31.54 9.52 36.18
CA TYR A 367 -32.14 9.43 37.50
C TYR A 367 -33.01 10.67 37.79
N ASP A 368 -34.29 10.44 38.02
CA ASP A 368 -35.30 11.46 38.21
C ASP A 368 -36.08 11.22 39.49
N GLU A 369 -35.80 12.03 40.50
CA GLU A 369 -36.46 11.95 41.81
C GLU A 369 -37.94 12.37 41.78
N ARG A 370 -38.41 13.02 40.71
CA ARG A 370 -39.78 13.54 40.59
C ARG A 370 -40.70 12.63 39.80
N GLY A 371 -40.16 11.94 38.79
CA GLY A 371 -40.92 11.10 37.87
C GLY A 371 -41.80 11.89 36.91
N GLU A 372 -42.82 11.21 36.36
CA GLU A 372 -43.85 11.69 35.40
C GLU A 372 -43.65 11.31 33.93
N VAL A 373 -42.48 10.77 33.51
CA VAL A 373 -42.27 10.32 32.11
C VAL A 373 -42.66 8.86 31.94
N CYS A 374 -42.18 8.00 32.84
CA CYS A 374 -42.40 6.56 32.80
C CYS A 374 -43.53 6.11 33.72
N ILE A 375 -43.52 6.60 34.96
CA ILE A 375 -44.38 6.12 36.03
C ILE A 375 -45.12 7.30 36.64
N THR A 376 -46.42 7.11 36.88
CA THR A 376 -47.29 8.16 37.44
C THR A 376 -47.51 8.05 38.94
N ASP A 377 -47.17 6.90 39.54
CA ASP A 377 -47.21 6.64 40.99
C ASP A 377 -46.37 5.41 41.33
N GLY A 378 -45.54 5.51 42.39
CA GLY A 378 -44.94 4.34 43.05
C GLY A 378 -43.54 3.92 42.58
N GLY A 379 -42.88 4.75 41.75
CA GLY A 379 -41.48 4.59 41.32
C GLY A 379 -41.20 3.38 40.42
N GLY A 380 -40.21 3.52 39.54
CA GLY A 380 -39.78 2.43 38.66
C GLY A 380 -38.83 2.86 37.55
N SER A 381 -38.71 2.02 36.52
CA SER A 381 -37.86 2.29 35.38
C SER A 381 -38.53 1.99 34.04
N CYS A 382 -38.17 2.74 33.00
CA CYS A 382 -38.53 2.46 31.62
C CYS A 382 -37.45 2.94 30.64
N THR A 383 -37.54 2.50 29.39
CA THR A 383 -36.63 2.93 28.31
C THR A 383 -37.40 3.81 27.32
N VAL A 384 -36.90 5.02 27.08
CA VAL A 384 -37.43 5.98 26.11
C VAL A 384 -36.37 6.32 25.06
N ASP A 385 -36.76 7.08 24.02
CA ASP A 385 -35.80 7.63 23.07
C ASP A 385 -34.91 8.67 23.78
N GLY A 386 -33.60 8.58 23.55
CA GLY A 386 -32.61 9.53 24.06
C GLY A 386 -32.53 10.82 23.22
N GLU A 387 -31.48 11.59 23.46
CA GLU A 387 -31.25 12.89 22.80
C GLU A 387 -30.89 12.76 21.32
N TYR A 388 -30.26 11.65 20.94
CA TYR A 388 -29.80 11.38 19.58
C TYR A 388 -30.62 10.28 18.91
N TYR A 389 -30.72 10.34 17.58
CA TYR A 389 -31.42 9.32 16.81
C TYR A 389 -30.80 7.94 17.05
N GLY A 390 -31.61 6.97 17.45
CA GLY A 390 -31.10 5.63 17.78
C GLY A 390 -30.82 5.40 19.26
N GLN A 391 -30.49 6.47 19.99
CA GLN A 391 -30.04 6.39 21.37
C GLN A 391 -31.20 6.04 22.32
N GLN A 392 -30.92 5.23 23.33
CA GLN A 392 -31.86 4.89 24.39
C GLN A 392 -31.56 5.71 25.65
N ASP A 393 -32.60 6.10 26.39
CA ASP A 393 -32.52 6.67 27.73
C ASP A 393 -33.27 5.77 28.71
N VAL A 394 -32.55 5.14 29.64
CA VAL A 394 -33.14 4.38 30.74
C VAL A 394 -33.46 5.36 31.86
N ARG A 395 -34.74 5.65 32.02
CA ARG A 395 -35.26 6.54 33.06
C ARG A 395 -35.47 5.74 34.34
N LEU A 396 -34.95 6.26 35.43
CA LEU A 396 -35.08 5.75 36.80
C LEU A 396 -35.86 6.78 37.61
N GLU A 397 -37.15 6.53 37.87
CA GLU A 397 -38.09 7.54 38.40
C GLU A 397 -38.56 7.20 39.81
N GLU A 398 -38.50 8.18 40.72
CA GLU A 398 -38.95 8.07 42.12
C GLU A 398 -38.41 6.80 42.83
N LEU A 399 -37.15 6.46 42.58
CA LEU A 399 -36.50 5.27 43.15
C LEU A 399 -35.65 5.63 44.36
N ASP A 400 -35.76 4.82 45.42
CA ASP A 400 -34.76 4.81 46.49
C ASP A 400 -33.43 4.28 45.95
N GLU A 401 -32.30 4.80 46.47
CA GLU A 401 -30.95 4.46 45.99
C GLU A 401 -30.72 2.94 46.01
N GLU A 402 -31.21 2.24 47.03
CA GLU A 402 -30.94 0.82 47.26
C GLU A 402 -31.56 -0.11 46.19
N VAL A 403 -32.49 0.36 45.35
CA VAL A 403 -33.08 -0.47 44.29
C VAL A 403 -32.61 -0.07 42.89
N VAL A 404 -31.75 0.94 42.77
CA VAL A 404 -31.26 1.46 41.48
C VAL A 404 -30.57 0.37 40.68
N ALA A 405 -29.66 -0.40 41.29
CA ALA A 405 -28.93 -1.44 40.59
C ALA A 405 -29.88 -2.44 39.94
N TRP A 406 -30.86 -2.94 40.68
CA TRP A 406 -31.87 -3.88 40.16
C TRP A 406 -32.64 -3.31 38.97
N HIS A 407 -33.03 -2.04 39.02
CA HIS A 407 -33.77 -1.38 37.94
C HIS A 407 -32.93 -1.19 36.67
N VAL A 408 -31.62 -0.92 36.82
CA VAL A 408 -30.67 -0.92 35.69
C VAL A 408 -30.52 -2.34 35.14
N GLY A 409 -30.28 -3.33 36.00
CA GLY A 409 -30.19 -4.75 35.64
C GLY A 409 -31.40 -5.22 34.83
N TRP A 410 -32.61 -4.93 35.33
CA TRP A 410 -33.87 -5.25 34.67
C TRP A 410 -34.01 -4.61 33.28
N SER A 411 -33.51 -3.38 33.11
CA SER A 411 -33.61 -2.66 31.84
C SER A 411 -32.64 -3.20 30.78
N PHE A 412 -31.45 -3.66 31.20
CA PHE A 412 -30.39 -4.12 30.29
C PHE A 412 -30.45 -5.63 29.99
N ALA A 413 -30.94 -6.45 30.93
CA ALA A 413 -30.93 -7.90 30.79
C ALA A 413 -31.60 -8.42 29.50
N PRO A 414 -32.77 -7.91 29.05
CA PRO A 414 -33.39 -8.39 27.82
C PRO A 414 -32.59 -8.11 26.54
N ALA A 415 -31.68 -7.12 26.58
CA ALA A 415 -30.83 -6.75 25.45
C ALA A 415 -29.46 -7.45 25.49
N LEU A 416 -29.02 -7.88 26.68
CA LEU A 416 -27.70 -8.47 26.88
C LEU A 416 -27.73 -9.99 27.08
N LEU A 417 -28.85 -10.58 27.48
CA LEU A 417 -28.95 -12.00 27.84
C LEU A 417 -29.97 -12.75 26.99
N GLU A 418 -29.67 -14.01 26.67
CA GLU A 418 -30.60 -14.90 25.97
C GLU A 418 -31.77 -15.31 26.89
N GLU A 419 -31.45 -15.59 28.15
CA GLU A 419 -32.41 -15.88 29.21
C GLU A 419 -32.23 -14.87 30.36
N VAL A 420 -33.28 -14.10 30.66
CA VAL A 420 -33.28 -13.15 31.78
C VAL A 420 -33.38 -13.94 33.10
N PRO A 421 -32.47 -13.73 34.06
CA PRO A 421 -32.50 -14.40 35.35
C PRO A 421 -33.79 -14.14 36.12
N PRO A 422 -34.33 -15.13 36.86
CA PRO A 422 -35.61 -14.98 37.58
C PRO A 422 -35.60 -13.86 38.64
N GLU A 423 -34.44 -13.55 39.21
CA GLU A 423 -34.25 -12.43 40.13
C GLU A 423 -34.45 -11.06 39.48
N LEU A 424 -34.27 -10.94 38.16
CA LEU A 424 -34.64 -9.78 37.37
C LEU A 424 -36.05 -10.02 36.80
N SER A 425 -37.07 -9.93 37.65
CA SER A 425 -38.48 -10.09 37.30
C SER A 425 -39.37 -9.03 37.95
N ARG A 426 -40.46 -8.65 37.29
CA ARG A 426 -41.48 -7.77 37.90
C ARG A 426 -42.04 -8.31 39.23
N GLU A 427 -41.97 -9.62 39.44
CA GLU A 427 -42.45 -10.30 40.64
C GLU A 427 -41.44 -10.29 41.80
N THR A 428 -40.18 -9.93 41.56
CA THR A 428 -39.11 -9.85 42.58
C THR A 428 -39.52 -8.86 43.65
N ASP A 429 -39.47 -9.29 44.91
CA ASP A 429 -39.87 -8.45 46.04
C ASP A 429 -38.81 -7.39 46.34
N ARG A 430 -39.21 -6.31 47.02
CA ARG A 430 -38.33 -5.16 47.26
C ARG A 430 -37.03 -5.55 47.97
N ARG A 431 -37.05 -6.47 48.93
CA ARG A 431 -35.84 -6.84 49.69
C ARG A 431 -34.86 -7.61 48.82
N GLU A 432 -35.36 -8.41 47.89
CA GLU A 432 -34.53 -9.08 46.89
C GLU A 432 -33.94 -8.08 45.89
N ARG A 433 -34.68 -7.02 45.53
CA ARG A 433 -34.14 -5.91 44.70
C ARG A 433 -33.02 -5.16 45.40
N GLU A 434 -33.20 -4.85 46.69
CA GLU A 434 -32.21 -4.16 47.53
C GLU A 434 -30.91 -4.96 47.71
N ALA A 435 -30.93 -6.27 47.49
CA ALA A 435 -29.76 -7.13 47.62
C ALA A 435 -29.05 -7.40 46.29
N TRP A 436 -29.65 -7.05 45.16
CA TRP A 436 -29.06 -7.29 43.84
C TRP A 436 -28.02 -6.20 43.52
N PRO A 437 -26.84 -6.52 42.95
CA PRO A 437 -26.44 -7.76 42.29
C PRO A 437 -25.63 -8.76 43.16
N GLU A 438 -25.63 -8.62 44.50
CA GLU A 438 -24.76 -9.41 45.40
C GLU A 438 -25.03 -10.93 45.47
#